data_AF-A0A7J6WUA5-F1
#
_entry.id   AF-A0A7J6WUA5-F1
#
_cell.length_a   1.000
_cell.length_b   1.000
_cell.length_c   1.000
_cell.angle_alpha   90.00
_cell.angle_beta   90.00
_cell.angle_gamma   90.00
#
_symmetry.space_group_name_H-M   'P 1'
#
loop_
_entity.id
_entity.type
_entity.pdbx_description
1 polymer ?
#
loop_
_entity_poly.entity_id
_entity_poly.type
_entity_poly.pdbx_seq_one_letter_code
_entity_poly.pdbx_strand_id
1 'polypeptide(L)'
;EIVPQGIENNKGNIYMYKTSPQNVFDAYLKQFDSDFSSFLRSRSEEIISGGRMVITMIGRRILEPSNKERCKLWELLAKSLRDMVAEKIVEEAKLDSFNLPYYNPNGTEIRNIIQRDGSFHLDLLESFDVNWDATDDPENEDFVFSKITSGQNVAKCIRAVSESILVSHFGEEIIEDLFHRFADRPDGFQPKSSGGAT
;
A
#
# COMPACT_ATOMS: atom_id res chain seq x y z
N GLU A 1 -7.86 -9.96 14.22
CA GLU A 1 -7.02 -8.76 14.07
C GLU A 1 -6.61 -8.69 12.61
N ILE A 2 -6.63 -7.51 11.97
CA ILE A 2 -6.41 -7.38 10.51
C ILE A 2 -4.91 -7.18 10.19
N VAL A 3 -4.08 -7.00 11.21
CA VAL A 3 -2.63 -6.81 11.09
C VAL A 3 -1.90 -8.13 11.41
N PRO A 4 -0.81 -8.48 10.71
CA PRO A 4 -0.05 -9.69 11.02
C PRO A 4 0.52 -9.66 12.44
N GLN A 5 0.56 -10.82 13.10
CA GLN A 5 1.12 -10.97 14.46
C GLN A 5 2.62 -11.28 14.44
N GLY A 6 3.33 -10.98 15.54
CA GLY A 6 4.75 -11.31 15.68
C GLY A 6 5.68 -10.38 14.90
N ILE A 7 5.25 -9.13 14.69
CA ILE A 7 5.96 -8.09 13.93
C ILE A 7 6.28 -6.86 14.79
N GLU A 8 6.28 -7.00 16.12
CA GLU A 8 6.57 -5.93 17.09
C GLU A 8 8.01 -5.39 16.95
N ASN A 9 8.84 -6.07 16.17
CA ASN A 9 10.18 -5.65 15.80
C ASN A 9 10.25 -4.78 14.53
N ASN A 10 9.12 -4.40 13.91
CA ASN A 10 9.07 -3.50 12.74
C ASN A 10 9.29 -2.01 13.09
N LYS A 11 10.30 -1.72 13.92
CA LYS A 11 10.50 -0.40 14.51
C LYS A 11 10.69 0.71 13.48
N GLY A 12 10.11 1.87 13.77
CA GLY A 12 10.17 3.08 12.94
C GLY A 12 9.49 2.95 11.58
N ASN A 13 8.78 1.85 11.31
CA ASN A 13 8.05 1.62 10.07
C ASN A 13 6.58 1.34 10.38
N ILE A 14 5.70 1.64 9.43
CA ILE A 14 4.26 1.34 9.52
C ILE A 14 3.83 0.25 8.55
N TYR A 15 4.78 -0.30 7.80
CA TYR A 15 4.57 -1.31 6.77
C TYR A 15 5.91 -2.01 6.47
N MET A 16 5.91 -3.01 5.58
CA MET A 16 7.13 -3.64 5.09
C MET A 16 8.07 -2.64 4.41
N TYR A 17 9.30 -2.52 4.91
CA TYR A 17 10.32 -1.62 4.39
C TYR A 17 11.73 -2.25 4.41
N LYS A 18 12.73 -1.62 3.78
CA LYS A 18 14.11 -2.17 3.67
C LYS A 18 14.77 -2.44 5.02
N THR A 19 14.38 -1.68 6.04
CA THR A 19 14.89 -1.84 7.40
C THR A 19 14.07 -2.82 8.22
N SER A 20 12.94 -3.30 7.69
CA SER A 20 12.12 -4.31 8.34
C SER A 20 12.85 -5.65 8.37
N PRO A 21 12.79 -6.38 9.48
CA PRO A 21 13.35 -7.72 9.56
C PRO A 21 12.51 -8.71 8.74
N GLN A 22 13.14 -9.83 8.32
CA GLN A 22 12.52 -10.81 7.40
C GLN A 22 11.18 -11.35 7.91
N ASN A 23 11.04 -11.57 9.22
CA ASN A 23 9.79 -12.07 9.81
C ASN A 23 8.59 -11.17 9.52
N VAL A 24 8.79 -9.86 9.31
CA VAL A 24 7.72 -8.94 8.94
C VAL A 24 7.18 -9.30 7.56
N PHE A 25 8.05 -9.49 6.58
CA PHE A 25 7.65 -9.88 5.23
C PHE A 25 6.90 -11.21 5.21
N ASP A 26 7.42 -12.20 5.95
CA ASP A 26 6.82 -13.52 6.04
C ASP A 26 5.43 -13.47 6.71
N ALA A 27 5.27 -12.66 7.77
CA ALA A 27 4.01 -12.48 8.47
C ALA A 27 2.95 -11.82 7.58
N TYR A 28 3.31 -10.75 6.87
CA TYR A 28 2.42 -10.08 5.91
C TYR A 28 2.00 -10.99 4.77
N LEU A 29 2.94 -11.74 4.17
CA LEU A 29 2.63 -12.70 3.12
C LEU A 29 1.71 -13.82 3.65
N LYS A 30 1.99 -14.36 4.83
CA LYS A 30 1.15 -15.40 5.44
C LYS A 30 -0.27 -14.90 5.73
N GLN A 31 -0.41 -13.67 6.21
CA GLN A 31 -1.71 -13.06 6.46
C GLN A 31 -2.50 -12.92 5.16
N PHE A 32 -1.89 -12.33 4.12
CA PHE A 32 -2.51 -12.19 2.80
C PHE A 32 -2.90 -13.55 2.19
N ASP A 33 -2.02 -14.54 2.29
CA ASP A 33 -2.25 -15.90 1.80
C ASP A 33 -3.50 -16.52 2.44
N SER A 34 -3.62 -16.41 3.77
CA SER A 34 -4.78 -16.88 4.53
C SER A 34 -6.07 -16.14 4.16
N ASP A 35 -6.01 -14.81 4.10
CA ASP A 35 -7.17 -13.96 3.86
C ASP A 35 -7.68 -14.12 2.44
N PHE A 36 -6.79 -14.13 1.45
CA PHE A 36 -7.16 -14.29 0.04
C PHE A 36 -7.66 -15.70 -0.25
N SER A 37 -7.05 -16.74 0.34
CA SER A 37 -7.59 -18.12 0.23
C SER A 37 -8.99 -18.23 0.83
N SER A 38 -9.22 -17.59 1.99
CA SER A 38 -10.54 -17.60 2.64
C SER A 38 -11.59 -16.83 1.82
N PHE A 39 -11.19 -15.72 1.20
CA PHE A 39 -12.02 -14.99 0.24
C PHE A 39 -12.41 -15.87 -0.95
N LEU A 40 -11.45 -16.56 -1.58
CA LEU A 40 -11.72 -17.44 -2.72
C LEU A 40 -12.69 -18.56 -2.33
N ARG A 41 -12.43 -19.25 -1.21
CA ARG A 41 -13.35 -20.31 -0.73
C ARG A 41 -14.76 -19.80 -0.46
N SER A 42 -14.90 -18.63 0.15
CA SER A 42 -16.22 -18.04 0.39
C SER A 42 -16.93 -17.72 -0.93
N ARG A 43 -16.20 -17.17 -1.92
CA ARG A 43 -16.75 -16.86 -3.23
C ARG A 43 -17.13 -18.10 -4.04
N SER A 44 -16.46 -19.22 -3.84
CA SER A 44 -16.77 -20.45 -4.58
C SER A 44 -18.06 -21.11 -4.12
N GLU A 45 -18.47 -20.89 -2.87
CA GLU A 45 -19.77 -21.34 -2.37
C GLU A 45 -20.94 -20.47 -2.88
N GLU A 46 -20.68 -19.20 -3.16
CA GLU A 46 -21.70 -18.21 -3.55
C GLU A 46 -21.87 -18.08 -5.08
N ILE A 47 -20.78 -18.27 -5.85
CA ILE A 47 -20.79 -18.11 -7.30
C ILE A 47 -21.32 -19.40 -7.95
N ILE A 48 -22.32 -19.25 -8.82
CA ILE A 48 -22.90 -20.37 -9.58
C ILE A 48 -21.87 -21.04 -10.49
N SER A 49 -22.10 -22.33 -10.83
CA SER A 49 -21.27 -23.04 -11.80
C SER A 49 -21.23 -22.30 -13.14
N GLY A 50 -20.02 -22.07 -13.67
CA GLY A 50 -19.78 -21.28 -14.89
C GLY A 50 -19.77 -19.76 -14.68
N GLY A 51 -20.05 -19.28 -13.47
CA GLY A 51 -19.90 -17.88 -13.09
C GLY A 51 -18.45 -17.40 -13.16
N ARG A 52 -18.26 -16.09 -13.30
CA ARG A 52 -16.93 -15.46 -13.39
C ARG A 52 -16.79 -14.38 -12.34
N MET A 53 -15.55 -14.14 -11.94
CA MET A 53 -15.18 -13.08 -11.01
C MET A 53 -14.05 -12.26 -11.62
N VAL A 54 -14.17 -10.93 -11.53
CA VAL A 54 -13.12 -9.99 -11.92
C VAL A 54 -12.67 -9.27 -10.66
N ILE A 55 -11.37 -9.30 -10.38
CA ILE A 55 -10.77 -8.66 -9.21
C ILE A 55 -9.71 -7.68 -9.69
N THR A 56 -9.76 -6.47 -9.17
CA THR A 56 -8.72 -5.46 -9.33
C THR A 56 -8.18 -5.08 -7.96
N MET A 57 -6.86 -5.14 -7.79
CA MET A 57 -6.19 -4.83 -6.53
C MET A 57 -4.85 -4.13 -6.78
N ILE A 58 -4.40 -3.36 -5.80
CA ILE A 58 -3.09 -2.73 -5.84
C ILE A 58 -2.04 -3.82 -5.61
N GLY A 59 -1.20 -4.06 -6.61
CA GLY A 59 -0.13 -5.06 -6.55
C GLY A 59 1.27 -4.45 -6.62
N ARG A 60 2.25 -5.33 -6.81
CA ARG A 60 3.65 -4.97 -7.12
C ARG A 60 4.18 -5.87 -8.24
N ARG A 61 5.04 -5.34 -9.12
CA ARG A 61 5.64 -6.13 -10.22
C ARG A 61 6.74 -7.06 -9.73
N ILE A 62 7.56 -6.60 -8.79
CA ILE A 62 8.81 -7.25 -8.43
C ILE A 62 8.60 -8.36 -7.38
N LEU A 63 9.27 -9.50 -7.61
CA LEU A 63 9.31 -10.67 -6.73
C LEU A 63 9.96 -10.35 -5.36
N GLU A 64 11.04 -9.57 -5.39
CA GLU A 64 11.82 -9.19 -4.21
C GLU A 64 11.19 -8.02 -3.44
N PRO A 65 10.77 -8.22 -2.18
CA PRO A 65 10.21 -7.15 -1.34
C PRO A 65 11.18 -6.00 -1.06
N SER A 66 12.47 -6.18 -1.37
CA SER A 66 13.58 -5.28 -1.03
C SER A 66 13.86 -4.19 -2.08
N ASN A 67 13.26 -4.22 -3.27
CA ASN A 67 13.67 -3.34 -4.37
C ASN A 67 12.85 -2.04 -4.51
N LYS A 68 13.29 -1.12 -5.39
CA LYS A 68 12.86 0.30 -5.51
C LYS A 68 11.38 0.54 -5.86
N GLU A 69 10.62 -0.47 -6.26
CA GLU A 69 9.17 -0.38 -6.53
C GLU A 69 8.34 -0.76 -5.28
N ARG A 70 8.80 -0.36 -4.10
CA ARG A 70 7.99 -0.46 -2.88
C ARG A 70 6.90 0.61 -2.91
N CYS A 71 5.84 0.41 -2.10
CA CYS A 71 4.79 1.41 -1.93
C CYS A 71 5.39 2.69 -1.32
N LYS A 72 5.92 3.56 -2.19
CA LYS A 72 6.59 4.82 -1.83
C LYS A 72 5.69 5.68 -0.95
N LEU A 73 4.37 5.55 -1.12
CA LEU A 73 3.36 6.22 -0.31
C LEU A 73 3.49 5.89 1.18
N TRP A 74 3.49 4.61 1.53
CA TRP A 74 3.58 4.21 2.94
C TRP A 74 4.95 4.54 3.55
N GLU A 75 6.02 4.53 2.75
CA GLU A 75 7.32 5.02 3.18
C GLU A 75 7.29 6.52 3.50
N LEU A 76 6.71 7.33 2.62
CA LEU A 76 6.59 8.79 2.82
C LEU A 76 5.73 9.10 4.04
N LEU A 77 4.64 8.35 4.24
CA LEU A 77 3.80 8.49 5.43
C LEU A 77 4.55 8.11 6.72
N ALA A 78 5.29 6.99 6.71
CA ALA A 78 6.14 6.58 7.81
C ALA A 78 7.22 7.62 8.14
N LYS A 79 7.81 8.25 7.11
CA LYS A 79 8.77 9.35 7.30
C LYS A 79 8.11 10.54 8.00
N SER A 80 6.91 10.97 7.57
CA SER A 80 6.20 12.08 8.21
C SER A 80 5.89 11.77 9.68
N LEU A 81 5.48 10.55 10.00
CA LEU A 81 5.29 10.13 11.39
C LEU A 81 6.60 10.15 12.20
N ARG A 82 7.73 9.72 11.61
CA ARG A 82 9.04 9.83 12.27
C ARG A 82 9.47 11.26 12.54
N ASP A 83 9.18 12.19 11.63
CA ASP A 83 9.44 13.61 11.84
C ASP A 83 8.63 14.13 13.05
N MET A 84 7.36 13.72 13.16
CA MET A 84 6.51 14.05 14.32
C MET A 84 6.99 13.40 15.63
N VAL A 85 7.60 12.21 15.59
CA VAL A 85 8.25 11.59 16.76
C VAL A 85 9.48 12.38 17.18
N ALA A 86 10.32 12.81 16.24
CA ALA A 86 11.48 13.65 16.52
C ALA A 86 11.09 14.99 17.16
N GLU A 87 9.95 15.54 16.77
CA GLU A 87 9.35 16.75 17.34
C GLU A 87 8.56 16.52 18.64
N LYS A 88 8.47 15.26 19.11
CA LYS A 88 7.72 14.85 20.32
C LYS A 88 6.22 15.10 20.25
N ILE A 89 5.66 15.22 19.05
CA ILE A 89 4.21 15.28 18.82
C ILE A 89 3.60 13.89 18.93
N VAL A 90 4.32 12.87 18.46
CA VAL A 90 3.93 11.46 18.55
C VAL A 90 4.92 10.70 19.44
N GLU A 91 4.41 9.84 20.30
CA GLU A 91 5.25 8.93 21.08
C GLU A 91 5.88 7.86 20.17
N GLU A 92 7.19 7.64 20.29
CA GLU A 92 7.91 6.62 19.51
C GLU A 92 7.27 5.21 19.65
N ALA A 93 6.81 4.88 20.86
CA ALA A 93 6.11 3.62 21.12
C ALA A 93 4.80 3.46 20.33
N LYS A 94 4.07 4.56 20.06
CA LYS A 94 2.88 4.52 19.20
C LYS A 94 3.27 4.26 17.74
N LEU A 95 4.37 4.84 17.27
CA LEU A 95 4.87 4.54 15.92
C LEU A 95 5.30 3.07 15.80
N ASP A 96 6.11 2.58 16.74
CA ASP A 96 6.68 1.22 16.70
C ASP A 96 5.62 0.10 16.81
N SER A 97 4.49 0.38 17.44
CA SER A 97 3.37 -0.56 17.57
C SER A 97 2.40 -0.54 16.39
N PHE A 98 2.50 0.46 15.50
CA PHE A 98 1.57 0.62 14.40
C PHE A 98 2.02 -0.10 13.13
N ASN A 99 1.10 -0.83 12.50
CA ASN A 99 1.32 -1.48 11.21
C ASN A 99 0.04 -1.42 10.37
N LEU A 100 0.18 -1.13 9.08
CA LEU A 100 -0.94 -1.01 8.15
C LEU A 100 -1.48 -2.41 7.79
N PRO A 101 -2.82 -2.62 7.80
CA PRO A 101 -3.43 -3.89 7.48
C PRO A 101 -3.58 -4.10 5.96
N TYR A 102 -2.55 -3.75 5.19
CA TYR A 102 -2.56 -3.87 3.73
C TYR A 102 -1.46 -4.84 3.28
N TYR A 103 -1.68 -5.49 2.15
CA TYR A 103 -0.62 -6.22 1.45
C TYR A 103 -0.76 -5.96 -0.04
N ASN A 104 0.34 -5.63 -0.70
CA ASN A 104 0.37 -5.43 -2.14
C ASN A 104 1.00 -6.66 -2.79
N PRO A 105 0.22 -7.67 -3.21
CA PRO A 105 0.77 -8.91 -3.74
C PRO A 105 1.40 -8.73 -5.11
N ASN A 106 2.28 -9.66 -5.50
CA ASN A 106 2.72 -9.79 -6.88
C ASN A 106 1.91 -10.86 -7.64
N GLY A 107 2.00 -10.85 -8.97
CA GLY A 107 1.24 -11.78 -9.81
C GLY A 107 1.55 -13.26 -9.56
N THR A 108 2.78 -13.59 -9.16
CA THR A 108 3.17 -14.97 -8.82
C THR A 108 2.49 -15.43 -7.52
N GLU A 109 2.45 -14.58 -6.50
CA GLU A 109 1.75 -14.86 -5.24
C GLU A 109 0.26 -15.12 -5.47
N ILE A 110 -0.41 -14.25 -6.23
CA ILE A 110 -1.83 -14.40 -6.59
C ILE A 110 -2.06 -15.72 -7.32
N ARG A 111 -1.26 -15.99 -8.37
CA ARG A 111 -1.36 -17.22 -9.16
C ARG A 111 -1.22 -18.46 -8.30
N ASN A 112 -0.22 -18.49 -7.42
CA ASN A 112 0.05 -19.62 -6.55
C ASN A 112 -1.11 -19.88 -5.58
N ILE A 113 -1.71 -18.83 -5.01
CA ILE A 113 -2.85 -18.96 -4.10
C ILE A 113 -4.07 -19.51 -4.84
N ILE A 114 -4.40 -18.97 -6.02
CA ILE A 114 -5.54 -19.44 -6.82
C ILE A 114 -5.37 -20.90 -7.23
N GLN A 115 -4.18 -21.28 -7.69
CA GLN A 115 -3.88 -22.67 -8.08
C GLN A 115 -3.95 -23.63 -6.89
N ARG A 116 -3.48 -23.21 -5.72
CA ARG A 116 -3.51 -24.04 -4.50
C ARG A 116 -4.92 -24.18 -3.94
N ASP A 117 -5.73 -23.13 -3.98
CA ASP A 117 -7.13 -23.17 -3.55
C ASP A 117 -7.98 -24.05 -4.47
N GLY A 118 -7.79 -23.90 -5.79
CA GLY A 118 -8.40 -24.76 -6.80
C GLY A 118 -9.89 -24.52 -7.06
N SER A 119 -10.53 -23.58 -6.34
CA SER A 119 -11.97 -23.30 -6.54
C SER A 119 -12.27 -22.53 -7.82
N PHE A 120 -11.29 -21.79 -8.36
CA PHE A 120 -11.44 -20.99 -9.57
C PHE A 120 -10.35 -21.31 -10.60
N HIS A 121 -10.73 -21.21 -11.87
CA HIS A 121 -9.77 -21.19 -12.97
C HIS A 121 -9.31 -19.74 -13.23
N LEU A 122 -8.00 -19.54 -13.39
CA LEU A 122 -7.44 -18.24 -13.69
C LEU A 122 -7.46 -18.00 -15.21
N ASP A 123 -8.45 -17.24 -15.67
CA ASP A 123 -8.60 -16.88 -17.10
C ASP A 123 -7.55 -15.85 -17.55
N LEU A 124 -7.40 -14.75 -16.79
CA LEU A 124 -6.54 -13.62 -17.13
C LEU A 124 -5.88 -13.05 -15.87
N LEU A 125 -4.59 -12.75 -15.97
CA LEU A 125 -3.84 -12.03 -14.95
C LEU A 125 -2.94 -11.00 -15.63
N GLU A 126 -3.33 -9.73 -15.50
CA GLU A 126 -2.62 -8.60 -16.08
C GLU A 126 -2.33 -7.56 -15.00
N SER A 127 -1.30 -6.75 -15.23
CA SER A 127 -0.92 -5.63 -14.39
C SER A 127 -0.62 -4.42 -15.25
N PHE A 128 -1.05 -3.25 -14.79
CA PHE A 128 -0.77 -1.98 -15.45
C PHE A 128 -0.41 -0.92 -14.39
N ASP A 129 0.32 0.11 -14.81
CA ASP A 129 0.81 1.14 -13.89
C ASP A 129 -0.08 2.37 -13.94
N VAL A 130 -0.64 2.73 -12.79
CA VAL A 130 -1.43 3.96 -12.62
C VAL A 130 -0.58 5.08 -12.02
N ASN A 131 -0.87 6.32 -12.39
CA ASN A 131 -0.35 7.46 -11.64
C ASN A 131 -1.14 7.61 -10.33
N TRP A 132 -0.45 7.90 -9.23
CA TRP A 132 -1.09 8.16 -7.95
C TRP A 132 -1.81 9.49 -7.92
N ASP A 133 -1.34 10.46 -8.71
CA ASP A 133 -2.10 11.67 -8.99
C ASP A 133 -3.04 11.41 -10.16
N ALA A 134 -4.33 11.34 -9.88
CA ALA A 134 -5.37 11.14 -10.88
C ALA A 134 -5.56 12.36 -11.81
N THR A 135 -5.00 13.51 -11.46
CA THR A 135 -5.06 14.75 -12.26
C THR A 135 -3.82 14.98 -13.11
N ASP A 136 -2.77 14.19 -12.92
CA ASP A 136 -1.60 14.20 -13.79
C ASP A 136 -1.98 13.56 -15.13
N ASP A 137 -2.29 14.41 -16.11
CA ASP A 137 -2.59 14.01 -17.48
C ASP A 137 -1.45 14.44 -18.41
N PRO A 138 -0.39 13.61 -18.58
CA PRO A 138 0.72 13.96 -19.44
C PRO A 138 0.36 13.96 -20.94
N GLU A 139 -0.83 13.47 -21.32
CA GLU A 139 -1.31 13.47 -22.70
C GLU A 139 -2.07 14.77 -23.05
N ASN A 140 -2.43 15.56 -22.04
CA ASN A 140 -3.01 16.88 -22.22
C ASN A 140 -1.91 17.92 -22.45
N GLU A 141 -1.86 18.52 -23.65
CA GLU A 141 -0.86 19.54 -24.03
C GLU A 141 -0.88 20.79 -23.12
N ASP A 142 -2.02 21.08 -22.48
CA ASP A 142 -2.17 22.20 -21.54
C ASP A 142 -1.78 21.83 -20.09
N PHE A 143 -1.42 20.57 -19.82
CA PHE A 143 -1.06 20.11 -18.49
C PHE A 143 0.31 20.63 -18.05
N VAL A 144 0.34 21.35 -16.93
CA VAL A 144 1.57 21.81 -16.27
C VAL A 144 1.71 21.07 -14.94
N PHE A 145 2.71 20.19 -14.86
CA PHE A 145 3.00 19.47 -13.62
C PHE A 145 3.34 20.43 -12.47
N SER A 146 2.55 20.38 -11.42
CA SER A 146 2.79 21.09 -10.17
C SER A 146 3.03 20.08 -9.06
N LYS A 147 4.27 20.00 -8.58
CA LYS A 147 4.65 19.10 -7.48
C LYS A 147 3.81 19.32 -6.23
N ILE A 148 3.46 20.58 -5.94
CA ILE A 148 2.64 20.95 -4.78
C ILE A 148 1.22 20.42 -4.96
N THR A 149 0.59 20.70 -6.11
CA THR A 149 -0.77 20.25 -6.41
C THR A 149 -0.85 18.72 -6.40
N SER A 150 0.15 18.08 -7.00
CA SER A 150 0.24 16.62 -7.03
C SER A 150 0.38 16.02 -5.63
N GLY A 151 1.24 16.59 -4.79
CA GLY A 151 1.34 16.20 -3.39
C GLY A 151 0.03 16.31 -2.62
N GLN A 152 -0.71 17.40 -2.82
CA GLN A 152 -2.01 17.59 -2.19
C GLN A 152 -3.06 16.59 -2.69
N ASN A 153 -3.09 16.30 -3.99
CA ASN A 153 -4.04 15.34 -4.57
C ASN A 153 -3.78 13.93 -4.06
N VAL A 154 -2.52 13.49 -4.06
CA VAL A 154 -2.18 12.18 -3.53
C VAL A 154 -2.42 12.13 -2.02
N ALA A 155 -2.09 13.18 -1.27
CA ALA A 155 -2.39 13.26 0.17
C ALA A 155 -3.87 13.07 0.48
N LYS A 156 -4.77 13.71 -0.29
CA LYS A 156 -6.22 13.53 -0.15
C LYS A 156 -6.64 12.09 -0.40
N CYS A 157 -6.13 11.45 -1.45
CA CYS A 157 -6.42 10.05 -1.77
C CYS A 157 -5.94 9.10 -0.65
N ILE A 158 -4.72 9.28 -0.17
CA ILE A 158 -4.15 8.45 0.90
C ILE A 158 -4.86 8.69 2.23
N ARG A 159 -5.24 9.94 2.53
CA ARG A 159 -6.06 10.30 3.69
C ARG A 159 -7.39 9.57 3.67
N ALA A 160 -8.12 9.63 2.55
CA ALA A 160 -9.41 8.97 2.41
C ALA A 160 -9.39 7.46 2.72
N VAL A 161 -8.29 6.77 2.38
CA VAL A 161 -8.18 5.32 2.62
C VAL A 161 -7.60 4.92 3.99
N SER A 162 -6.87 5.83 4.66
CA SER A 162 -6.09 5.48 5.86
C SER A 162 -6.46 6.28 7.12
N GLU A 163 -7.17 7.39 7.00
CA GLU A 163 -7.47 8.30 8.13
C GLU A 163 -8.18 7.60 9.29
N SER A 164 -9.18 6.77 9.03
CA SER A 164 -9.91 6.07 10.10
C SER A 164 -9.01 5.19 10.96
N ILE A 165 -8.07 4.47 10.33
CA ILE A 165 -7.12 3.60 11.02
C ILE A 165 -6.08 4.44 11.76
N LEU A 166 -5.59 5.53 11.15
CA LEU A 166 -4.64 6.44 11.79
C LEU A 166 -5.26 7.14 13.00
N VAL A 167 -6.49 7.65 12.91
CA VAL A 167 -7.23 8.28 14.02
C VAL A 167 -7.39 7.30 15.17
N SER A 168 -7.78 6.06 14.87
CA SER A 168 -8.00 5.05 15.92
C SER A 168 -6.75 4.72 16.74
N HIS A 169 -5.55 4.88 16.15
CA HIS A 169 -4.28 4.54 16.80
C HIS A 169 -3.55 5.76 17.36
N PHE A 170 -3.50 6.85 16.60
CA PHE A 170 -2.71 8.03 16.93
C PHE A 170 -3.52 9.19 17.53
N GLY A 171 -4.84 9.22 17.32
CA GLY A 171 -5.71 10.34 17.67
C GLY A 171 -6.01 11.26 16.48
N GLU A 172 -7.08 12.04 16.58
CA GLU A 172 -7.53 12.99 15.54
C GLU A 172 -6.61 14.21 15.46
N GLU A 173 -6.01 14.59 16.59
CA GLU A 173 -5.20 15.78 16.77
C GLU A 173 -3.97 15.86 15.86
N ILE A 174 -3.43 14.72 15.43
CA ILE A 174 -2.22 14.67 14.60
C ILE A 174 -2.51 14.62 13.10
N ILE A 175 -3.75 14.34 12.70
CA ILE A 175 -4.08 13.93 11.32
C ILE A 175 -3.86 15.06 10.33
N GLU A 176 -4.30 16.26 10.69
CA GLU A 176 -4.16 17.42 9.81
C GLU A 176 -2.69 17.76 9.55
N ASP A 177 -1.86 17.79 10.60
CA ASP A 177 -0.42 18.05 10.48
C ASP A 177 0.29 16.91 9.72
N LEU A 178 -0.06 15.65 10.01
CA LEU A 178 0.50 14.49 9.32
C LEU A 178 0.32 14.56 7.81
N PHE A 179 -0.89 14.89 7.34
CA PHE A 179 -1.19 14.93 5.91
C PHE A 179 -0.63 16.17 5.21
N HIS A 180 -0.49 17.31 5.90
CA HIS A 180 0.28 18.44 5.39
C HIS A 180 1.75 18.08 5.17
N ARG A 181 2.40 17.47 6.17
CA ARG A 181 3.79 17.00 6.06
C ARG A 181 3.96 15.96 4.96
N PHE A 182 3.00 15.04 4.83
CA PHE A 182 2.98 14.05 3.76
C PHE A 182 2.89 14.69 2.37
N ALA A 183 2.01 15.67 2.17
CA ALA A 183 1.83 16.37 0.91
C ALA A 183 3.10 17.15 0.49
N ASP A 184 3.76 17.79 1.45
CA ASP A 184 4.88 18.70 1.20
C ASP A 184 6.25 18.01 1.18
N ARG A 185 6.29 16.66 1.25
CA ARG A 185 7.55 15.93 1.31
C ARG A 185 8.44 16.19 0.09
N PRO A 186 9.69 16.66 0.28
CA PRO A 186 10.59 16.97 -0.83
C PRO A 186 11.03 15.72 -1.62
N ASP A 187 11.08 14.56 -0.96
CA ASP A 187 11.35 13.25 -1.57
C ASP A 187 10.10 12.59 -2.20
N GLY A 188 8.97 13.29 -2.18
CA GLY A 188 7.66 12.86 -2.65
C GLY A 188 7.51 12.78 -4.18
N PHE A 189 6.34 13.16 -4.65
CA PHE A 189 5.81 12.95 -6.00
C PHE A 189 6.71 13.60 -7.05
N GLN A 190 7.17 12.78 -7.99
CA GLN A 190 8.00 13.19 -9.13
C GLN A 190 7.20 12.87 -10.39
N PRO A 191 7.32 13.68 -11.47
CA PRO A 191 6.64 13.38 -12.71
C PRO A 191 7.10 12.01 -13.24
N LYS A 192 6.21 11.27 -13.91
CA LYS A 192 6.63 10.08 -14.67
C LYS A 192 7.71 10.52 -15.66
N SER A 193 8.92 9.96 -15.55
CA SER A 193 9.86 10.04 -16.67
C SER A 193 9.22 9.31 -17.84
N SER A 194 9.15 9.95 -19.01
CA SER A 194 8.79 9.33 -20.28
C SER A 194 9.78 8.20 -20.60
N GLY A 195 9.52 7.01 -20.05
CA GLY A 195 10.26 5.78 -20.28
C GLY A 195 9.34 4.83 -21.04
N GLY A 196 9.72 4.52 -22.27
CA GLY A 196 8.88 3.88 -23.27
C GLY A 196 8.34 2.52 -22.89
N ALA A 197 7.20 2.19 -23.49
CA ALA A 197 6.73 0.84 -23.63
C ALA A 197 7.83 -0.01 -24.30
N THR A 198 8.30 -1.03 -23.58
CA THR A 198 8.91 -2.23 -24.16
C THR A 198 8.39 -3.42 -23.41
#